data_AF-A0A432J4C2-F1
#
_entry.id   AF-A0A432J4C2-F1
#
_cell.length_a   1.000
_cell.length_b   1.000
_cell.length_c   1.000
_cell.angle_alpha   90.00
_cell.angle_beta   90.00
_cell.angle_gamma   90.00
#
_symmetry.space_group_name_H-M   'P 1'
#
loop_
_entity.id
_entity.type
_entity.pdbx_description
1 polymer ?
#
loop_
_entity_poly.entity_id
_entity_poly.type
_entity_poly.pdbx_seq_one_letter_code
_entity_poly.pdbx_strand_id
1 'polypeptide(L)' 'MMLADLTIQQFLSELSGPSATPGGGSGAGLAGAQGAALLAMVCNLTIGRKKYVDVEKIMLAGLEKAEYLRQTLLD' A
#
# COMPACT_ATOMS: atom_id res chain seq x y z
N MET A 1 -0.49 11.12 -17.62
CA MET A 1 -0.74 11.19 -16.16
C MET A 1 -0.98 9.77 -15.71
N MET A 2 -0.24 9.27 -14.73
CA MET A 2 -0.44 7.90 -14.24
C MET A 2 -1.67 7.86 -13.33
N LEU A 3 -2.34 6.71 -13.23
CA LEU A 3 -3.49 6.55 -12.32
C LEU A 3 -3.10 6.83 -10.86
N ALA A 4 -1.85 6.54 -10.49
CA ALA A 4 -1.28 6.81 -9.18
C ALA A 4 -1.09 8.31 -8.86
N ASP A 5 -1.11 9.19 -9.87
CA ASP A 5 -0.98 10.64 -9.67
C ASP A 5 -2.33 11.32 -9.37
N LEU A 6 -3.44 10.60 -9.55
CA LEU A 6 -4.78 11.12 -9.29
C LEU A 6 -5.03 11.28 -7.79
N THR A 7 -5.81 12.28 -7.42
CA THR A 7 -6.41 12.29 -6.07
C THR A 7 -7.31 11.07 -5.90
N ILE A 8 -7.51 10.63 -4.65
CA ILE A 8 -8.40 9.50 -4.34
C ILE A 8 -9.79 9.72 -4.92
N GLN A 9 -10.32 10.95 -4.82
CA GLN A 9 -11.64 11.31 -5.35
C GLN A 9 -11.70 11.20 -6.88
N GLN A 10 -10.63 11.61 -7.58
CA GLN A 10 -10.55 11.48 -9.03
C GLN A 10 -10.47 10.01 -9.46
N PHE A 11 -9.59 9.22 -8.85
CA PHE A 11 -9.47 7.80 -9.15
C PHE A 11 -10.79 7.05 -8.96
N LEU A 12 -11.49 7.30 -7.85
CA LEU A 12 -12.78 6.67 -7.55
C LEU A 12 -13.87 7.09 -8.54
N SER A 13 -13.89 8.37 -8.94
CA SER A 13 -14.82 8.87 -9.95
C SER A 13 -14.60 8.18 -11.29
N GLU A 14 -13.35 8.08 -11.74
CA GLU A 14 -12.97 7.40 -12.98
C GLU A 14 -13.27 5.89 -12.94
N LEU A 15 -12.94 5.21 -11.83
CA LEU A 15 -13.20 3.77 -11.64
C LEU A 15 -14.68 3.41 -11.69
N SER A 16 -15.54 4.31 -11.21
CA SER A 16 -17.01 4.12 -11.23
C SER A 16 -17.67 4.56 -12.53
N GLY A 17 -16.90 5.17 -13.44
CA GLY A 17 -17.41 5.73 -14.68
C GLY A 17 -17.71 4.68 -15.77
N PRO A 18 -18.24 5.11 -16.92
CA PRO A 18 -18.56 4.21 -18.04
C PRO A 18 -17.32 3.77 -18.84
N SER A 19 -16.12 4.21 -18.45
CA SER A 19 -14.86 3.86 -19.10
C SER A 19 -14.40 2.45 -18.69
N ALA A 20 -13.72 1.75 -19.61
CA ALA A 20 -13.08 0.47 -19.30
C ALA A 20 -11.79 0.62 -18.44
N THR A 21 -11.33 1.85 -18.19
CA THR A 21 -10.13 2.17 -17.40
C THR A 21 -10.38 3.40 -16.52
N PRO A 22 -9.98 3.39 -15.23
CA PRO A 22 -9.35 2.29 -14.49
C PRO A 22 -10.31 1.11 -14.28
N GLY A 23 -9.76 -0.11 -14.34
CA GLY A 23 -10.52 -1.36 -14.17
C GLY A 23 -10.31 -2.02 -12.81
N GLY A 24 -10.84 -3.23 -12.65
CA GLY A 24 -10.72 -4.01 -11.41
C GLY A 24 -9.27 -4.27 -10.98
N GLY A 25 -8.34 -4.46 -11.94
CA GLY A 25 -6.92 -4.65 -11.67
C GLY A 25 -6.27 -3.43 -10.99
N SER A 26 -6.50 -2.23 -11.51
CA SER A 26 -6.04 -0.99 -10.88
C SER A 26 -6.69 -0.74 -9.52
N GLY A 27 -7.98 -1.09 -9.36
CA GLY A 27 -8.64 -1.05 -8.05
C GLY A 27 -8.00 -1.99 -7.03
N ALA A 28 -7.67 -3.22 -7.45
CA ALA A 28 -6.99 -4.20 -6.62
C ALA A 28 -5.54 -3.77 -6.30
N GLY A 29 -4.82 -3.16 -7.25
CA GLY A 29 -3.49 -2.58 -7.04
C GLY A 29 -3.51 -1.51 -5.94
N LEU A 30 -4.42 -0.54 -6.04
CA LEU A 30 -4.60 0.50 -5.02
C LEU A 30 -4.94 -0.09 -3.64
N ALA A 31 -5.88 -1.03 -3.58
CA ALA A 31 -6.25 -1.69 -2.32
C ALA A 31 -5.08 -2.46 -1.71
N GLY A 32 -4.29 -3.17 -2.52
CA GLY A 32 -3.10 -3.88 -2.07
C GLY A 32 -2.00 -2.93 -1.58
N ALA A 33 -1.75 -1.83 -2.30
CA ALA A 33 -0.79 -0.81 -1.89
C ALA A 33 -1.20 -0.15 -0.56
N GLN A 34 -2.50 0.10 -0.37
CA GLN A 34 -3.05 0.59 0.89
C GLN A 34 -2.82 -0.40 2.04
N GLY A 35 -3.07 -1.70 1.81
CA GLY A 35 -2.77 -2.74 2.80
C GLY A 35 -1.29 -2.83 3.16
N ALA A 36 -0.41 -2.73 2.17
CA ALA A 36 1.03 -2.70 2.37
C ALA A 36 1.47 -1.46 3.17
N ALA A 37 0.91 -0.28 2.90
CA ALA A 37 1.18 0.92 3.68
C ALA A 37 0.76 0.78 5.16
N LEU A 38 -0.38 0.13 5.43
CA LEU A 38 -0.83 -0.16 6.79
C LEU A 38 0.11 -1.14 7.51
N LEU A 39 0.59 -2.17 6.82
CA LEU A 39 1.58 -3.09 7.38
C LEU A 39 2.89 -2.35 7.72
N ALA A 40 3.40 -1.53 6.80
CA ALA A 40 4.59 -0.71 7.04
C ALA A 40 4.41 0.23 8.26
N MET A 41 3.24 0.85 8.42
CA MET A 41 2.90 1.65 9.60
C MET A 41 3.01 0.84 10.89
N VAL A 42 2.44 -0.38 10.93
CA VAL A 42 2.51 -1.24 12.13
C VAL A 42 3.95 -1.66 12.43
N CYS A 43 4.74 -2.03 11.41
CA CYS A 43 6.16 -2.35 11.59
C CYS A 43 6.93 -1.16 12.17
N ASN A 44 6.74 0.04 11.61
CA ASN A 44 7.37 1.28 12.09
C ASN A 44 6.95 1.65 13.51
N LEU A 45 5.69 1.39 13.89
CA LEU A 45 5.24 1.58 15.26
C LEU A 45 5.82 0.55 16.23
N THR A 46 6.40 -0.55 15.75
CA THR A 46 6.88 -1.66 16.59
C THR A 46 8.39 -1.66 16.77
N ILE A 47 9.15 -1.43 15.70
CA ILE A 47 10.62 -1.43 15.67
C ILE A 47 11.19 -0.40 16.66
N GLY A 48 12.29 -0.73 17.34
CA GLY A 48 12.95 0.16 18.31
C GLY A 48 12.25 0.30 19.67
N ARG A 49 11.09 -0.33 19.88
CA ARG A 49 10.42 -0.33 21.18
C ARG A 49 10.91 -1.49 22.05
N LYS A 50 11.33 -1.17 23.29
CA LYS A 50 11.79 -2.16 24.29
C LYS A 50 10.81 -3.31 24.53
N LYS A 51 9.49 -3.07 24.43
CA LYS A 51 8.45 -4.08 24.61
C LYS A 51 8.42 -5.13 23.49
N TYR A 52 8.99 -4.82 22.31
CA TYR A 52 8.84 -5.61 21.09
C TYR A 52 10.17 -6.12 20.54
N VAL A 53 11.23 -6.16 21.36
CA VAL A 53 12.56 -6.63 20.98
C VAL A 53 12.51 -8.06 20.40
N ASP A 54 11.69 -8.93 21.00
CA ASP A 54 11.57 -10.33 20.57
C ASP A 54 11.00 -10.49 19.14
N VAL A 55 10.29 -9.48 18.63
CA VAL A 55 9.68 -9.48 17.29
C VAL A 55 10.36 -8.53 16.32
N GLU A 56 11.45 -7.86 16.72
CA GLU A 56 12.07 -6.82 15.90
C GLU A 56 12.56 -7.35 14.55
N LYS A 57 13.15 -8.56 14.52
CA LYS A 57 13.63 -9.20 13.29
C LYS A 57 12.51 -9.46 12.28
N ILE A 58 11.35 -9.96 12.74
CA ILE A 58 10.21 -10.21 11.84
C ILE A 58 9.56 -8.90 11.38
N MET A 59 9.57 -7.86 12.22
CA MET A 59 9.05 -6.55 11.85
C MET A 59 9.91 -5.85 10.80
N LEU A 60 11.25 -5.98 10.89
CA LEU A 60 12.16 -5.47 9.86
C LEU A 60 11.93 -6.15 8.51
N ALA A 61 11.82 -7.48 8.49
CA ALA A 61 11.52 -8.23 7.27
C ALA A 61 10.13 -7.90 6.71
N GLY A 62 9.14 -7.71 7.59
CA GLY A 62 7.80 -7.28 7.22
C GLY A 62 7.78 -5.89 6.60
N LEU A 63 8.54 -4.95 7.17
CA LEU A 63 8.66 -3.57 6.67
C LEU A 63 9.27 -3.55 5.26
N GLU A 64 10.34 -4.29 5.03
CA GLU A 64 10.98 -4.40 3.71
C GLU A 64 9.98 -4.91 2.66
N LYS A 65 9.27 -6.00 2.98
CA LYS A 65 8.25 -6.56 2.08
C LYS A 65 7.10 -5.59 1.83
N ALA A 66 6.65 -4.88 2.86
CA ALA A 66 5.57 -3.91 2.78
C ALA A 66 5.93 -2.73 1.87
N GLU A 67 7.13 -2.15 2.02
CA GLU A 67 7.57 -1.04 1.17
C GLU A 67 7.73 -1.47 -0.29
N TYR A 68 8.26 -2.67 -0.54
CA TYR A 68 8.34 -3.24 -1.88
C TYR A 68 6.95 -3.38 -2.53
N LEU A 69 5.99 -3.97 -1.83
CA LEU A 69 4.62 -4.17 -2.34
C LEU A 69 3.89 -2.83 -2.54
N ARG A 70 4.08 -1.86 -1.64
CA ARG A 70 3.44 -0.54 -1.74
C ARG A 70 3.83 0.21 -3.01
N GLN A 71 5.08 0.06 -3.45
CA GLN A 71 5.58 0.68 -4.69
C GLN A 71 5.13 -0.11 -5.92
N THR A 72 5.40 -1.42 -5.93
CA THR A 72 5.15 -2.28 -7.10
C THR A 72 3.67 -2.49 -7.46
N LEU A 73 2.76 -2.28 -6.52
CA LEU A 73 1.31 -2.36 -6.78
C LEU A 73 0.72 -1.08 -7.38
N LEU A 74 1.49 0.01 -7.45
CA LEU A 74 1.11 1.29 -8.06
C LEU A 74 1.92 1.64 -9.32
N ASP A 75 2.95 0.84 -9.65
CA ASP A 75 3.74 0.92 -10.88
C ASP A 75 2.91 0.51 -12.10
#